data_AF-A0A3D0ZBH5-F1
#
_entry.id   AF-A0A3D0ZBH5-F1
#
_cell.length_a   1.000
_cell.length_b   1.000
_cell.length_c   1.000
_cell.angle_alpha   90.00
_cell.angle_beta   90.00
_cell.angle_gamma   90.00
#
_symmetry.space_group_name_H-M   'P 1'
#
loop_
_entity.id
_entity.type
_entity.pdbx_description
1 polymer ?
#
loop_
_entity_poly.entity_id
_entity_poly.type
_entity_poly.pdbx_seq_one_letter_code
_entity_poly.pdbx_strand_id
1 'polypeptide(L)' 'GQGIDVFIGSDNDKKLDAIVCVIDMLKKDSEIKILLGCAESEKVKIYNFLNYSENMKAIMVKR' A
#
# COMPACT_ATOMS: atom_id res chain seq x y z
N GLY A 1 2.86 -12.09 10.02
CA GLY A 1 3.82 -11.13 10.61
C GLY A 1 5.17 -11.79 10.79
N GLN A 2 6.11 -11.49 9.89
CA GLN A 2 7.56 -11.61 10.08
C GLN A 2 8.33 -10.56 9.23
N GLY A 3 7.63 -9.67 8.51
CA GLY A 3 8.20 -8.68 7.61
C GLY A 3 7.17 -7.63 7.21
N ILE A 4 7.58 -6.69 6.36
CA ILE A 4 6.71 -5.64 5.79
C ILE A 4 6.37 -6.03 4.35
N ASP A 5 5.09 -5.91 4.01
CA ASP A 5 4.64 -6.09 2.63
C ASP A 5 5.13 -4.94 1.74
N VAL A 6 5.68 -5.29 0.58
CA VAL A 6 6.21 -4.34 -0.40
C VAL A 6 5.52 -4.54 -1.74
N PHE A 7 4.90 -3.49 -2.26
CA PHE A 7 4.53 -3.40 -3.66
C PHE A 7 5.73 -2.90 -4.46
N ILE A 8 6.15 -3.67 -5.46
CA ILE A 8 7.21 -3.30 -6.41
C ILE A 8 6.52 -2.85 -7.68
N GLY A 9 6.68 -1.57 -8.04
CA GLY A 9 6.17 -1.03 -9.28
C GLY A 9 7.11 -1.23 -10.46
N SER A 10 6.74 -0.65 -11.60
CA SER A 10 7.45 -0.81 -12.87
C SER A 10 8.70 0.07 -13.02
N ASP A 11 8.94 1.04 -12.13
CA ASP A 11 10.14 1.87 -12.17
C ASP A 11 11.37 1.10 -11.64
N ASN A 12 12.40 0.99 -12.48
CA ASN A 12 13.65 0.31 -12.18
C ASN A 12 14.46 0.97 -11.05
N ASP A 13 14.25 2.25 -10.79
CA ASP A 13 15.00 3.00 -9.77
C ASP A 13 14.60 2.60 -8.33
N LYS A 14 13.55 1.77 -8.16
CA LYS A 14 13.03 1.20 -6.89
C LYS A 14 12.98 2.19 -5.72
N LYS A 15 12.72 3.46 -6.04
CA LYS A 15 12.65 4.53 -5.05
C LYS A 15 11.46 4.31 -4.13
N LEU A 16 11.60 4.70 -2.86
CA LEU A 16 10.47 4.75 -1.96
C LEU A 16 9.52 5.88 -2.37
N ASP A 17 8.37 5.53 -2.94
CA ASP A 17 7.39 6.49 -3.46
C ASP A 17 6.31 6.85 -2.44
N ALA A 18 5.85 5.86 -1.68
CA ALA A 18 4.78 6.03 -0.70
C ALA A 18 4.78 4.91 0.33
N ILE A 19 4.08 5.16 1.43
CA ILE A 19 3.61 4.11 2.33
C ILE A 19 2.08 4.12 2.35
N VAL A 20 1.51 2.95 2.64
CA VAL A 20 0.07 2.79 2.86
C VAL A 20 -0.15 2.16 4.21
N CYS A 21 -0.96 2.82 5.04
CA CYS A 21 -1.43 2.28 6.30
C CYS A 21 -2.83 1.70 6.10
N VAL A 22 -3.01 0.44 6.45
CA VAL A 22 -4.26 -0.32 6.26
C VAL A 22 -4.82 -0.73 7.62
N ILE A 23 -6.12 -0.61 7.80
CA ILE A 23 -6.86 -1.19 8.90
C ILE A 23 -7.70 -2.34 8.35
N ASP A 24 -7.55 -3.54 8.92
CA ASP A 24 -8.39 -4.70 8.66
C ASP A 24 -9.35 -4.90 9.85
N MET A 25 -10.63 -4.62 9.62
CA MET A 25 -11.67 -4.68 10.65
C MET A 25 -12.06 -6.12 11.00
N LEU A 26 -11.82 -7.10 10.12
CA LEU A 26 -12.10 -8.51 10.40
C LEU A 26 -11.03 -9.10 11.30
N LYS A 27 -9.76 -8.81 11.00
CA LYS A 27 -8.61 -9.25 11.80
C LYS A 27 -8.36 -8.39 13.03
N LYS A 28 -8.93 -7.18 13.05
CA LYS A 28 -8.75 -6.17 14.11
C LYS A 28 -7.29 -5.77 14.27
N ASP A 29 -6.57 -5.66 13.17
CA ASP A 29 -5.17 -5.25 13.12
C ASP A 29 -4.94 -4.11 12.12
N SER A 30 -3.73 -3.57 12.18
CA SER A 30 -3.24 -2.55 11.26
C SER A 30 -1.95 -3.03 10.63
N GLU A 31 -1.75 -2.68 9.37
CA GLU A 31 -0.55 -3.05 8.62
C GLU A 31 0.00 -1.86 7.83
N ILE A 32 1.33 -1.77 7.76
CA ILE A 32 2.03 -0.80 6.90
C ILE A 32 2.54 -1.56 5.69
N LYS A 33 2.29 -1.01 4.49
CA LYS A 33 2.78 -1.51 3.21
C LYS A 33 3.64 -0.44 2.54
N ILE A 34 4.75 -0.85 1.92
CA ILE A 34 5.69 0.04 1.24
C ILE A 34 5.44 -0.02 -0.28
N LEU A 35 5.48 1.12 -0.96
CA LEU A 35 5.46 1.20 -2.43
C LEU A 35 6.83 1.64 -2.93
N LEU A 36 7.50 0.76 -3.67
CA LEU A 36 8.82 0.99 -4.26
C LEU A 36 8.74 1.01 -5.79
N GLY A 37 9.20 2.09 -6.42
CA GLY A 37 9.22 2.25 -7.87
C GLY A 37 7.82 2.24 -8.50
N CYS A 38 6.80 2.70 -7.78
CA CYS A 38 5.42 2.74 -8.26
C CYS A 38 5.10 4.07 -8.95
N ALA A 39 4.77 4.00 -10.24
CA ALA A 39 4.20 5.11 -10.98
C ALA A 39 2.86 5.57 -10.34
N GLU A 40 2.45 6.82 -10.60
CA GLU A 40 1.19 7.35 -10.04
C GLU A 40 -0.03 6.47 -10.37
N SER A 41 -0.09 5.91 -11.58
CA SER A 41 -1.19 5.02 -11.98
C SER A 41 -1.21 3.71 -11.19
N GLU A 42 -0.04 3.19 -10.83
CA GLU A 42 0.11 2.00 -9.98
C GLU A 42 -0.28 2.31 -8.53
N LYS A 43 0.17 3.46 -8.00
CA LYS A 43 -0.23 3.95 -6.67
C LYS A 43 -1.75 4.05 -6.55
N VAL A 44 -2.43 4.63 -7.54
CA VAL A 44 -3.91 4.73 -7.55
C VAL A 44 -4.57 3.35 -7.58
N LYS A 45 -4.07 2.40 -8.39
CA LYS A 45 -4.61 1.03 -8.44
C LYS A 45 -4.45 0.32 -7.10
N ILE A 46 -3.27 0.40 -6.47
CA ILE A 46 -2.98 -0.19 -5.16
C ILE A 46 -3.90 0.42 -4.10
N TYR A 47 -4.04 1.76 -4.08
CA TYR A 47 -4.90 2.46 -3.12
C TYR A 47 -6.37 2.04 -3.24
N ASN A 48 -6.88 1.95 -4.47
CA ASN A 48 -8.25 1.53 -4.73
C ASN A 48 -8.47 0.07 -4.33
N PHE A 49 -7.52 -0.82 -4.62
CA PHE A 49 -7.57 -2.21 -4.22
C PHE A 49 -7.64 -2.36 -2.68
N LEU A 50 -6.79 -1.64 -1.95
CA LEU A 50 -6.74 -1.68 -0.47
C LEU A 50 -7.96 -1.03 0.20
N ASN A 51 -8.77 -0.27 -0.54
CA ASN A 51 -10.02 0.35 -0.08
C ASN A 51 -11.28 -0.30 -0.66
N TYR A 52 -11.15 -1.32 -1.52
CA TYR A 52 -12.26 -1.91 -2.26
C TYR A 52 -13.29 -2.60 -1.34
N SER A 53 -12.80 -3.28 -0.30
CA SER A 53 -13.62 -3.97 0.68
C SER A 53 -14.24 -3.00 1.70
N GLU A 54 -15.42 -3.32 2.23
CA GLU A 54 -15.99 -2.60 3.38
C GLU A 54 -15.16 -2.80 4.66
N ASN A 55 -14.51 -3.96 4.79
CA ASN A 55 -13.78 -4.36 5.98
C ASN A 55 -12.32 -3.93 6.00
N MET A 56 -11.80 -3.41 4.89
CA MET A 56 -10.43 -2.88 4.82
C MET A 56 -10.46 -1.45 4.33
N LYS A 57 -9.76 -0.58 5.05
CA LYS A 57 -9.58 0.83 4.66
C LYS A 57 -8.13 1.21 4.77
N ALA A 58 -7.69 2.05 3.83
CA ALA A 58 -6.30 2.42 3.70
C ALA A 58 -6.13 3.90 3.47
N ILE A 59 -5.10 4.48 4.07
CA ILE A 59 -4.62 5.84 3.80
C ILE A 59 -3.23 5.75 3.17
N MET A 60 -2.96 6.62 2.21
CA MET A 60 -1.66 6.68 1.53
C MET A 60 -0.92 7.97 1.89
N VAL A 61 0.33 7.84 2.30
CA VAL A 61 1.26 8.96 2.50
C VAL A 61 2.31 8.90 1.41
N LYS A 62 2.29 9.87 0.50
CA LYS A 62 3.26 9.99 -0.60
C LYS A 62 4.53 10.71 -0.11
N ARG A 63 5.69 10.34 -0.67
CA ARG A 63 6.97 11.01 -0.49
C ARG A 63 7.11 12.23 -1.38
#